data_AF-A0A6I7QRG9-F1
#
_entry.id   AF-A0A6I7QRG9-F1
#
_cell.length_a   1.000
_cell.length_b   1.000
_cell.length_c   1.000
_cell.angle_alpha   90.00
_cell.angle_beta   90.00
_cell.angle_gamma   90.00
#
_symmetry.space_group_name_H-M   'P 1'
#
loop_
_entity.id
_entity.type
_entity.pdbx_description
1 polymer ?
#
loop_
_entity_poly.entity_id
_entity_poly.type
_entity_poly.pdbx_seq_one_letter_code
_entity_poly.pdbx_strand_id
1 'polypeptide(L)' 'MSQRVIIMHGFDYAEIDLIMRAVKKEVENPRDVIFAKSTENSLKMKLAALIEDLTEDHEYLKKNPPPVAKPSAPEQD' A
#
# COMPACT_ATOMS: atom_id res chain seq x y z
N MET A 1 -11.35 -12.86 9.58
CA MET A 1 -10.17 -12.49 8.78
C MET A 1 -10.52 -12.63 7.30
N SER A 2 -10.75 -11.51 6.61
CA SER A 2 -10.97 -11.41 5.15
C SER A 2 -10.13 -10.26 4.56
N GLN A 3 -8.94 -10.03 5.12
CA GLN A 3 -8.07 -8.92 4.75
C GLN A 3 -7.23 -9.34 3.55
N ARG A 4 -7.35 -8.57 2.46
CA ARG A 4 -6.61 -8.81 1.22
C ARG A 4 -5.32 -7.99 1.28
N VAL A 5 -4.19 -8.66 1.48
CA VAL A 5 -2.88 -8.01 1.61
C VAL A 5 -1.98 -8.45 0.46
N ILE A 6 -1.31 -7.49 -0.17
CA ILE A 6 -0.27 -7.71 -1.17
C ILE A 6 1.02 -7.09 -0.65
N ILE A 7 2.02 -7.93 -0.43
CA ILE A 7 3.36 -7.52 0.02
C ILE A 7 4.32 -7.63 -1.16
N MET A 8 4.91 -6.50 -1.54
CA MET A 8 5.85 -6.38 -2.66
C MET A 8 7.27 -6.22 -2.11
N HIS A 9 8.16 -7.15 -2.47
CA HIS A 9 9.58 -7.13 -2.06
C HIS A 9 10.48 -6.92 -3.26
N GLY A 10 11.49 -6.05 -3.13
CA GLY A 10 12.49 -5.80 -4.17
C GLY A 10 12.08 -4.86 -5.31
N PHE A 11 10.81 -4.48 -5.41
CA PHE A 11 10.31 -3.57 -6.45
C PHE A 11 10.64 -2.11 -6.15
N ASP A 12 10.88 -1.33 -7.21
CA ASP A 12 10.95 0.13 -7.12
C ASP A 12 9.55 0.77 -7.09
N TYR A 13 9.48 2.09 -6.90
CA TYR A 13 8.20 2.81 -6.80
C TYR A 13 7.43 2.85 -8.12
N ALA A 14 8.11 2.86 -9.27
CA ALA A 14 7.45 2.86 -10.58
C ALA A 14 6.81 1.50 -10.85
N GLU A 15 7.51 0.41 -10.55
CA GLU A 15 6.99 -0.96 -10.63
C GLU A 15 5.82 -1.17 -9.66
N ILE A 16 5.93 -0.68 -8.42
CA ILE A 16 4.84 -0.74 -7.44
C ILE A 16 3.59 -0.03 -7.95
N ASP A 17 3.72 1.18 -8.52
CA ASP A 17 2.56 1.91 -9.06
C ASP A 17 1.91 1.12 -10.21
N LEU A 18 2.71 0.51 -11.10
CA LEU A 18 2.20 -0.35 -12.18
C LEU A 18 1.45 -1.57 -11.63
N ILE A 19 2.01 -2.28 -10.65
CA ILE A 19 1.38 -3.43 -10.00
C ILE A 19 0.08 -3.01 -9.32
N MET A 20 0.09 -1.92 -8.56
CA MET A 20 -1.11 -1.39 -7.92
C MET A 20 -2.19 -1.07 -8.94
N ARG A 21 -1.85 -0.39 -10.05
CA ARG A 21 -2.80 -0.11 -11.14
C ARG A 21 -3.38 -1.37 -11.76
N ALA A 22 -2.55 -2.40 -12.00
CA ALA A 22 -3.01 -3.67 -12.57
C ALA A 22 -3.99 -4.37 -11.62
N VAL A 23 -3.65 -4.51 -10.35
CA VAL A 23 -4.53 -5.15 -9.35
C VAL A 23 -5.83 -4.35 -9.18
N LYS A 24 -5.75 -3.02 -9.07
CA LYS A 24 -6.93 -2.15 -8.88
C LYS A 24 -7.94 -2.23 -10.03
N LYS A 25 -7.55 -2.67 -11.23
CA LYS A 25 -8.47 -2.88 -12.36
C LYS A 25 -9.29 -4.16 -12.23
N GLU A 26 -8.74 -5.17 -11.58
CA GLU A 26 -9.34 -6.51 -11.51
C GLU A 26 -10.16 -6.75 -10.24
N VAL A 27 -10.06 -5.85 -9.24
CA VAL A 27 -10.75 -5.99 -7.95
C VAL A 27 -11.92 -5.00 -7.84
N GLU A 28 -13.10 -5.51 -7.44
CA GLU A 28 -14.33 -4.69 -7.33
C GLU A 28 -14.18 -3.51 -6.36
N ASN A 29 -13.54 -3.76 -5.20
CA ASN A 29 -13.31 -2.76 -4.17
C ASN A 29 -11.80 -2.62 -3.91
N PRO A 30 -11.09 -1.75 -4.65
CA PRO A 30 -9.65 -1.61 -4.50
C PRO A 30 -9.23 -0.94 -3.19
N ARG A 31 -10.14 -0.21 -2.54
CA ARG A 31 -9.93 0.38 -1.20
C ARG A 31 -9.85 -0.66 -0.09
N ASP A 32 -10.22 -1.91 -0.36
CA ASP A 32 -10.15 -2.99 0.62
C ASP A 32 -8.92 -3.89 0.43
N VAL A 33 -8.02 -3.51 -0.48
CA VAL A 33 -6.75 -4.20 -0.72
C VAL A 33 -5.62 -3.38 -0.10
N ILE A 34 -4.90 -4.00 0.83
CA ILE A 34 -3.73 -3.43 1.47
C ILE A 34 -2.53 -3.71 0.56
N PHE A 35 -1.85 -2.65 0.15
CA PHE A 35 -0.60 -2.74 -0.60
C PHE A 35 0.54 -2.29 0.29
N ALA A 36 1.53 -3.16 0.45
CA ALA A 36 2.70 -2.89 1.28
C ALA A 36 3.98 -3.19 0.51
N LYS A 37 4.99 -2.34 0.67
CA LYS A 37 6.37 -2.64 0.28
C LYS A 37 7.10 -3.19 1.50
N SER A 38 7.71 -4.36 1.39
CA SER A 38 8.50 -4.89 2.49
C SER A 38 9.74 -4.03 2.75
N THR A 39 10.09 -3.88 4.02
CA THR A 39 11.33 -3.29 4.55
C THR A 39 12.21 -4.37 5.18
N GLU A 40 13.47 -4.04 5.49
CA GLU A 40 14.38 -4.93 6.21
C GLU A 40 13.79 -5.44 7.54
N ASN A 41 13.00 -4.61 8.21
CA ASN A 41 12.31 -4.99 9.44
C ASN A 41 11.21 -6.02 9.16
N SER A 42 10.36 -5.76 8.16
CA SER A 42 9.24 -6.65 7.83
C SER A 42 9.68 -8.07 7.45
N LEU A 43 10.88 -8.23 6.89
CA LEU A 43 11.44 -9.54 6.55
C LEU A 43 11.79 -10.41 7.77
N LYS A 44 11.96 -9.79 8.95
CA LYS A 44 12.26 -10.48 10.21
C LYS A 44 11.01 -10.78 11.02
N MET A 45 9.86 -10.24 10.61
CA MET A 45 8.59 -10.42 11.28
C MET A 45 7.95 -11.75 10.87
N LYS A 46 7.19 -12.36 11.79
CA LYS A 46 6.28 -13.44 11.42
C LYS A 46 5.22 -12.87 10.49
N LEU A 47 4.92 -13.57 9.40
CA LEU A 47 3.94 -13.12 8.41
C LEU A 47 2.58 -12.74 9.04
N ALA A 48 2.13 -13.51 10.04
CA ALA A 48 0.89 -13.20 10.77
C ALA A 48 0.94 -11.83 11.49
N ALA A 49 2.04 -11.54 12.18
CA ALA A 49 2.22 -10.26 12.87
C ALA A 49 2.37 -9.10 11.88
N LEU A 50 3.03 -9.32 10.75
CA LEU A 50 3.12 -8.32 9.69
C LEU A 50 1.75 -8.02 9.06
N ILE A 51 0.91 -9.04 8.83
CA ILE A 51 -0.44 -8.85 8.30
C ILE A 51 -1.32 -8.08 9.28
N GLU A 52 -1.19 -8.35 10.59
CA GLU A 52 -1.90 -7.62 11.65
C GLU A 52 -1.51 -6.14 11.66
N ASP A 53 -0.22 -5.85 11.73
CA ASP A 53 0.35 -4.50 11.70
C ASP A 53 -0.12 -3.70 10.46
N LEU A 54 -0.01 -4.30 9.27
CA LEU A 54 -0.48 -3.68 8.02
C LEU A 54 -2.00 -3.46 7.97
N THR A 55 -2.77 -4.29 8.67
CA THR A 55 -4.23 -4.14 8.75
C THR A 55 -4.59 -2.96 9.65
N GLU A 56 -3.94 -2.84 10.80
CA GLU A 56 -4.15 -1.72 11.73
C GLU A 56 -3.83 -0.38 11.06
N ASP A 57 -2.68 -0.29 10.39
CA ASP A 57 -2.27 0.90 9.63
C ASP A 57 -3.30 1.28 8.57
N HIS A 58 -3.77 0.29 7.80
CA HIS A 58 -4.74 0.53 6.75
C HIS A 58 -6.11 0.99 7.30
N GLU A 59 -6.57 0.40 8.41
CA GLU A 59 -7.80 0.84 9.07
C GLU A 59 -7.67 2.26 9.63
N TYR A 60 -6.52 2.59 10.20
CA TYR A 60 -6.22 3.93 10.67
C TYR A 60 -6.25 4.95 9.52
N LEU A 61 -5.56 4.67 8.41
CA LEU A 61 -5.49 5.56 7.25
C LEU A 61 -6.84 5.69 6.51
N LYS A 62 -7.67 4.65 6.53
CA LYS A 62 -9.06 4.73 6.04
C LYS A 62 -9.89 5.74 6.83
N LYS A 63 -9.71 5.79 8.15
CA LYS A 63 -10.41 6.71 9.06
C LYS A 63 -9.78 8.11 9.05
N ASN A 64 -8.48 8.19 8.79
CA ASN A 64 -7.68 9.42 8.82
C ASN A 64 -6.93 9.58 7.48
N PRO A 65 -7.63 9.86 6.37
CA PRO A 65 -6.99 9.97 5.07
C PRO A 65 -5.99 11.14 5.08
N PRO A 66 -4.75 10.95 4.60
CA PRO A 66 -3.78 12.03 4.54
C PRO A 66 -4.30 13.15 3.64
N PRO A 67 -3.98 14.42 3.94
CA PRO A 67 -4.35 15.53 3.08
C PRO A 67 -3.77 15.28 1.68
N VAL A 68 -4.64 15.32 0.66
CA VAL A 68 -4.23 15.11 -0.73
C VAL A 68 -3.14 16.13 -1.04
N ALA A 69 -1.91 15.66 -1.30
CA ALA A 69 -0.86 16.52 -1.80
C ALA A 69 -1.38 17.18 -3.08
N LYS A 70 -1.54 18.51 -3.06
CA LYS A 70 -1.81 19.27 -4.29
C LYS A 70 -0.71 18.87 -5.28
N PRO A 71 -1.03 18.57 -6.55
CA PRO A 71 0.00 18.31 -7.54
C PRO A 71 0.93 19.51 -7.55
N SER A 72 2.23 19.27 -7.31
CA SER A 72 3.28 20.27 -7.37
C SER A 72 3.11 21.02 -8.70
N ALA A 73 2.86 22.33 -8.64
CA ALA A 73 2.84 23.16 -9.83
C ALA A 73 4.17 22.95 -10.59
N PRO A 74 4.16 22.82 -11.92
CA PRO A 74 5.39 22.65 -12.68
C PRO A 74 6.29 23.86 -12.41
N GLU A 75 7.51 23.56 -11.97
CA GLU A 75 8.60 24.52 -11.83
C GLU A 75 8.79 25.19 -13.19
N GLN A 76 8.54 26.50 -13.26
CA GLN A 76 8.75 27.29 -14.46
C GLN A 76 10.23 27.70 -14.48
N ASP A 77 10.93 27.26 -15.54
CA ASP A 77 12.27 27.76 -15.94
C ASP A 77 12.29 29.28 -16.14
#